data_AF-A0A3P8VZ39-F1
#
_entry.id   AF-A0A3P8VZ39-F1
#
_cell.length_a   1.000
_cell.length_b   1.000
_cell.length_c   1.000
_cell.angle_alpha   90.00
_cell.angle_beta   90.00
_cell.angle_gamma   90.00
#
_symmetry.space_group_name_H-M   'P 1'
#
loop_
_entity.id
_entity.type
_entity.pdbx_description
1 polymer ?
#
loop_
_entity_poly.entity_id
_entity_poly.type
_entity_poly.pdbx_seq_one_letter_code
_entity_poly.pdbx_strand_id
1 'polypeptide(L)'
;MAFTGMLSKENIKAAVQACQAADSFDYKNFFKACGLAGKSDADVKKAFATIDQDNSGFIEEEELKLFLQNFSAGARALTDKETKAFLAAGDSDGDGKIGVDEFAALVKA
;
A
#
# COMPACT_ATOMS: atom_id res chain seq x y z
N MET A 1 4.96 -12.97 -4.94
CA MET A 1 4.56 -11.72 -4.26
C MET A 1 5.68 -10.73 -4.50
N ALA A 2 5.36 -9.48 -4.79
CA ALA A 2 6.35 -8.55 -5.31
C ALA A 2 7.37 -8.09 -4.23
N PHE A 3 7.02 -8.28 -2.96
CA PHE A 3 7.81 -7.82 -1.80
C PHE A 3 8.71 -8.87 -1.12
N THR A 4 8.81 -10.11 -1.63
CA THR A 4 9.47 -11.23 -0.90
C THR A 4 10.97 -11.04 -0.64
N GLY A 5 11.63 -10.10 -1.33
CA GLY A 5 13.03 -9.75 -1.09
C GLY A 5 13.25 -8.58 -0.11
N MET A 6 12.18 -7.83 0.20
CA MET A 6 12.25 -6.62 1.03
C MET A 6 11.59 -6.81 2.41
N LEU A 7 10.48 -7.54 2.45
CA LEU A 7 9.64 -7.75 3.62
C LEU A 7 9.55 -9.25 3.95
N SER A 8 9.35 -9.58 5.23
CA SER A 8 9.17 -10.97 5.63
C SER A 8 7.78 -11.47 5.22
N LYS A 9 7.72 -12.71 4.73
CA LYS A 9 6.45 -13.35 4.36
C LYS A 9 5.48 -13.46 5.54
N GLU A 10 6.02 -13.63 6.75
CA GLU A 10 5.26 -13.69 8.00
C GLU A 10 4.59 -12.35 8.31
N ASN A 11 5.34 -11.23 8.23
CA ASN A 11 4.79 -9.90 8.48
C ASN A 11 3.74 -9.52 7.43
N ILE A 12 4.00 -9.82 6.16
CA ILE A 12 3.01 -9.64 5.08
C ILE A 12 1.75 -10.45 5.37
N LYS A 13 1.89 -11.73 5.72
CA LYS A 13 0.74 -12.60 6.00
C LYS A 13 -0.07 -12.06 7.19
N ALA A 14 0.58 -11.65 8.27
CA ALA A 14 -0.07 -11.08 9.44
C ALA A 14 -0.79 -9.76 9.09
N ALA A 15 -0.16 -8.87 8.33
CA ALA A 15 -0.76 -7.61 7.90
C ALA A 15 -2.00 -7.83 7.02
N VAL A 16 -1.92 -8.74 6.04
CA VAL A 16 -3.07 -9.08 5.18
C VAL A 16 -4.17 -9.79 5.96
N GLN A 17 -3.82 -10.63 6.95
CA GLN A 17 -4.78 -11.28 7.84
C GLN A 17 -5.55 -10.27 8.70
N ALA A 18 -4.88 -9.21 9.17
CA ALA A 18 -5.50 -8.16 9.97
C ALA A 18 -6.58 -7.37 9.21
N CYS A 19 -6.50 -7.29 7.88
CA CYS A 19 -7.47 -6.59 7.02
C CYS A 19 -8.36 -7.51 6.19
N GLN A 20 -8.60 -8.76 6.64
CA GLN A 20 -9.46 -9.71 5.90
C GLN A 20 -10.94 -9.32 5.88
N ALA A 21 -11.42 -8.61 6.90
CA ALA A 21 -12.80 -8.12 6.91
C ALA A 21 -12.97 -6.96 5.91
N ALA A 22 -14.14 -6.87 5.29
CA ALA A 22 -14.48 -5.75 4.44
C ALA A 22 -14.58 -4.45 5.27
N ASP A 23 -14.19 -3.32 4.69
CA ASP A 23 -14.14 -2.01 5.34
C ASP A 23 -13.27 -1.95 6.62
N SER A 24 -12.31 -2.86 6.75
CA SER A 24 -11.40 -2.96 7.91
C SER A 24 -9.94 -2.64 7.56
N PHE A 25 -9.67 -2.21 6.34
CA PHE A 25 -8.32 -1.84 5.92
C PHE A 25 -7.87 -0.54 6.58
N ASP A 26 -6.73 -0.59 7.26
CA ASP A 26 -6.06 0.56 7.85
C ASP A 26 -4.61 0.58 7.36
N TYR A 27 -4.29 1.56 6.50
CA TYR A 27 -2.98 1.69 5.88
C TYR A 27 -1.86 1.90 6.91
N LYS A 28 -2.10 2.64 8.00
CA LYS A 28 -1.07 2.93 9.01
C LYS A 28 -0.67 1.67 9.74
N ASN A 29 -1.67 0.91 10.19
CA ASN A 29 -1.44 -0.36 10.85
C ASN A 29 -0.87 -1.39 9.88
N PHE A 30 -1.31 -1.40 8.62
CA PHE A 30 -0.79 -2.29 7.59
C PHE A 30 0.71 -2.07 7.33
N PHE A 31 1.14 -0.82 7.11
CA PHE A 31 2.55 -0.51 6.86
C PHE A 31 3.46 -0.83 8.05
N LYS A 32 2.96 -0.64 9.28
CA LYS A 32 3.65 -1.03 10.51
C LYS A 32 3.73 -2.55 10.64
N ALA A 33 2.63 -3.26 10.39
CA ALA A 33 2.56 -4.72 10.49
C ALA A 33 3.40 -5.43 9.43
N CYS A 34 3.38 -4.96 8.17
CA CYS A 34 4.19 -5.55 7.10
C CYS A 34 5.69 -5.18 7.22
N GLY A 35 6.00 -4.14 8.02
CA GLY A 35 7.35 -3.68 8.31
C GLY A 35 7.89 -2.67 7.29
N LEU A 36 7.06 -2.17 6.38
CA LEU A 36 7.45 -1.15 5.40
C LEU A 36 7.69 0.22 6.07
N ALA A 37 6.94 0.53 7.15
CA ALA A 37 7.07 1.78 7.90
C ALA A 37 8.48 2.00 8.50
N GLY A 38 9.23 0.93 8.76
CA GLY A 38 10.59 0.99 9.30
C GLY A 38 11.69 0.92 8.24
N LYS A 39 11.35 0.96 6.95
CA LYS A 39 12.33 0.85 5.84
C LYS A 39 12.89 2.22 5.44
N SER A 40 14.01 2.17 4.72
CA SER A 40 14.65 3.38 4.18
C SER A 40 13.82 4.01 3.06
N ASP A 41 14.02 5.29 2.78
CA ASP A 41 13.31 6.02 1.71
C ASP A 41 13.53 5.36 0.35
N ALA A 42 14.72 4.82 0.11
CA ALA A 42 15.04 4.06 -1.10
C ALA A 42 14.20 2.78 -1.22
N ASP A 43 13.95 2.11 -0.10
CA ASP A 43 13.09 0.92 -0.07
C ASP A 43 11.61 1.30 -0.26
N VAL A 44 11.17 2.39 0.34
CA VAL A 44 9.80 2.90 0.14
C VAL A 44 9.57 3.30 -1.32
N LYS A 45 10.55 3.92 -1.99
CA LYS A 45 10.49 4.21 -3.43
C LYS A 45 10.44 2.95 -4.30
N LYS A 46 11.19 1.90 -3.95
CA LYS A 46 11.09 0.61 -4.64
C LYS A 46 9.71 -0.04 -4.42
N ALA A 47 9.16 0.11 -3.22
CA ALA A 47 7.82 -0.39 -2.92
C ALA A 47 6.75 0.34 -3.72
N PHE A 48 6.86 1.66 -3.82
CA PHE A 48 6.03 2.48 -4.68
C PHE A 48 6.08 2.01 -6.13
N ALA A 49 7.27 1.89 -6.72
CA ALA A 49 7.46 1.41 -8.10
C ALA A 49 7.01 -0.05 -8.33
N THR A 50 6.75 -0.79 -7.26
CA THR A 50 6.19 -2.15 -7.34
C THR A 50 4.66 -2.13 -7.33
N ILE A 51 4.06 -1.10 -6.75
CA ILE A 51 2.61 -0.89 -6.69
C ILE A 51 2.12 -0.17 -7.94
N ASP A 52 2.88 0.83 -8.39
CA ASP A 52 2.74 1.52 -9.68
C ASP A 52 3.10 0.53 -10.81
N GLN A 53 2.10 -0.17 -11.32
CA GLN A 53 2.25 -1.26 -12.29
C GLN A 53 2.48 -0.70 -13.70
N ASP A 54 1.86 0.43 -14.02
CA ASP A 54 1.98 1.08 -15.32
C ASP A 54 3.20 2.01 -15.43
N ASN A 55 3.90 2.24 -14.31
CA ASN A 55 5.05 3.12 -14.19
C ASN A 55 4.71 4.57 -14.60
N SER A 56 3.49 5.01 -14.30
CA SER A 56 3.03 6.39 -14.51
C SER A 56 3.73 7.38 -13.57
N GLY A 57 4.34 6.89 -12.48
CA GLY A 57 4.92 7.69 -11.41
C GLY A 57 3.91 8.08 -10.33
N PHE A 58 2.69 7.54 -10.40
CA PHE A 58 1.60 7.78 -9.46
C PHE A 58 0.88 6.45 -9.18
N ILE A 59 0.27 6.32 -8.00
CA ILE A 59 -0.63 5.19 -7.71
C ILE A 59 -2.06 5.67 -7.94
N GLU A 60 -2.71 5.09 -8.93
CA GLU A 60 -4.09 5.43 -9.31
C GLU A 60 -5.13 4.59 -8.53
N GLU A 61 -6.41 4.98 -8.58
CA GLU A 61 -7.49 4.31 -7.82
C GLU A 61 -7.57 2.80 -8.13
N GLU A 62 -7.41 2.43 -9.39
CA GLU A 62 -7.43 1.06 -9.88
C GLU A 62 -6.28 0.22 -9.30
N GLU A 63 -5.09 0.80 -9.21
CA GLU A 63 -3.90 0.15 -8.64
C GLU A 63 -4.00 0.06 -7.12
N LEU A 64 -4.51 1.12 -6.50
CA LEU A 64 -4.76 1.18 -5.06
C LEU A 64 -5.79 0.12 -4.65
N LYS A 65 -6.79 -0.15 -5.50
CA LYS A 65 -7.76 -1.24 -5.27
C LYS A 65 -7.10 -2.62 -5.23
N LEU A 66 -6.04 -2.82 -5.99
CA LEU A 66 -5.25 -4.05 -6.03
C LEU A 66 -4.05 -4.03 -5.07
N PHE A 67 -3.89 -2.98 -4.28
CA PHE A 67 -2.74 -2.76 -3.40
C PHE A 67 -2.38 -3.99 -2.55
N LEU A 68 -3.35 -4.60 -1.87
CA LEU A 68 -3.12 -5.78 -1.02
C LEU A 68 -2.58 -7.00 -1.80
N GLN A 69 -2.93 -7.12 -3.08
CA GLN A 69 -2.53 -8.23 -3.94
C GLN A 69 -1.05 -8.16 -4.33
N ASN A 70 -0.47 -6.95 -4.37
CA ASN A 70 0.97 -6.75 -4.55
C ASN A 70 1.77 -7.39 -3.40
N PHE A 71 1.23 -7.34 -2.17
CA PHE A 71 1.82 -7.97 -0.99
C PHE A 71 1.53 -9.46 -0.92
N SER A 72 0.29 -9.89 -1.19
CA SER A 72 -0.10 -11.30 -1.16
C SER A 72 -1.07 -11.63 -2.29
N ALA A 73 -0.68 -12.52 -3.20
CA ALA A 73 -1.50 -12.90 -4.35
C ALA A 73 -2.89 -13.50 -3.99
N GLY A 74 -3.08 -13.94 -2.74
CA GLY A 74 -4.37 -14.43 -2.23
C GLY A 74 -5.18 -13.39 -1.44
N ALA A 75 -4.74 -12.14 -1.39
CA ALA A 75 -5.46 -11.08 -0.69
C ALA A 75 -6.70 -10.62 -1.49
N ARG A 76 -7.71 -10.14 -0.76
CA ARG A 76 -8.85 -9.46 -1.37
C ARG A 76 -8.42 -8.13 -1.98
N ALA A 77 -9.18 -7.65 -2.95
CA ALA A 77 -9.13 -6.26 -3.35
C ALA A 77 -9.71 -5.36 -2.23
N LEU A 78 -9.25 -4.12 -2.18
CA LEU A 78 -9.89 -3.10 -1.34
C LEU A 78 -11.32 -2.83 -1.85
N THR A 79 -12.23 -2.52 -0.93
CA THR A 79 -13.57 -2.04 -1.30
C THR A 79 -13.46 -0.61 -1.82
N ASP A 80 -14.41 -0.14 -2.62
CA ASP A 80 -14.39 1.23 -3.14
C ASP A 80 -14.34 2.28 -2.00
N LYS A 81 -14.92 1.94 -0.85
CA LYS A 81 -14.88 2.78 0.35
C LYS A 81 -13.48 2.84 0.96
N GLU A 82 -12.80 1.70 1.06
CA GLU A 82 -11.42 1.63 1.56
C GLU A 82 -10.44 2.30 0.60
N THR A 83 -10.59 2.06 -0.70
CA THR A 83 -9.78 2.70 -1.73
C THR A 83 -9.91 4.21 -1.66
N LYS A 84 -11.14 4.75 -1.60
CA LYS A 84 -11.37 6.20 -1.45
C LYS A 84 -10.85 6.77 -0.15
N ALA A 85 -11.01 6.06 0.97
CA ALA A 85 -10.48 6.49 2.24
C ALA A 85 -8.95 6.49 2.27
N PHE A 86 -8.33 5.51 1.60
CA PHE A 86 -6.88 5.43 1.49
C PHE A 86 -6.33 6.50 0.55
N LEU A 87 -6.97 6.70 -0.61
CA LEU A 87 -6.63 7.75 -1.56
C LEU A 87 -6.72 9.12 -0.90
N ALA A 88 -7.86 9.46 -0.28
CA ALA A 88 -8.05 10.74 0.40
C ALA A 88 -7.09 10.97 1.59
N ALA A 89 -6.47 9.92 2.12
CA ALA A 89 -5.47 10.05 3.16
C ALA A 89 -4.05 10.26 2.62
N GLY A 90 -3.79 9.85 1.37
CA GLY A 90 -2.50 9.99 0.69
C GLY A 90 -2.41 11.20 -0.21
N ASP A 91 -3.45 11.40 -1.03
CA ASP A 91 -3.62 12.50 -1.97
C ASP A 91 -3.77 13.82 -1.20
N SER A 92 -2.65 14.50 -1.03
CA SER A 92 -2.54 15.74 -0.27
C SER A 92 -2.63 16.97 -1.17
N ASP A 93 -2.33 16.82 -2.46
CA ASP A 93 -2.42 17.89 -3.45
C ASP A 93 -3.76 17.92 -4.22
N GLY A 94 -4.58 16.87 -4.11
CA GLY A 94 -5.92 16.76 -4.65
C GLY A 94 -5.96 16.38 -6.13
N ASP A 95 -4.91 15.72 -6.65
CA ASP A 95 -4.82 15.32 -8.06
C ASP A 95 -5.51 13.98 -8.35
N GLY A 96 -6.04 13.31 -7.33
CA GLY A 96 -6.79 12.06 -7.43
C GLY A 96 -5.92 10.80 -7.51
N LYS A 97 -4.63 10.92 -7.23
CA LYS A 97 -3.65 9.83 -7.25
C LYS A 97 -2.64 10.04 -6.11
N ILE A 98 -1.78 9.05 -5.86
CA ILE A 98 -0.77 9.15 -4.79
C ILE A 98 0.61 9.21 -5.43
N GLY A 99 1.32 10.32 -5.24
CA GLY A 99 2.70 10.49 -5.65
C GLY A 99 3.69 9.76 -4.74
N VAL A 100 4.94 9.64 -5.19
CA VAL A 100 6.00 8.95 -4.44
C VAL A 100 6.28 9.57 -3.07
N ASP A 101 6.24 10.90 -2.97
CA ASP A 101 6.52 11.63 -1.72
C ASP A 101 5.34 11.51 -0.74
N GLU A 102 4.11 11.52 -1.25
CA GLU A 102 2.88 11.29 -0.48
C GLU A 102 2.81 9.85 0.04
N PHE A 103 3.13 8.88 -0.81
CA PHE A 103 3.27 7.48 -0.40
C PHE A 103 4.34 7.33 0.70
N ALA A 104 5.48 8.02 0.56
CA ALA A 104 6.51 8.00 1.59
C ALA A 104 6.04 8.61 2.92
N ALA A 105 5.24 9.67 2.88
CA ALA A 105 4.61 10.23 4.06
C ALA A 105 3.61 9.26 4.70
N LEU A 106 2.75 8.61 3.90
CA LEU A 106 1.79 7.60 4.35
C LEU A 106 2.46 6.41 5.05
N VAL A 107 3.54 5.90 4.46
CA VAL A 107 4.28 4.76 5.00
C VAL A 107 4.92 5.08 6.35
N LYS A 108 5.35 6.32 6.55
CA LYS A 108 6.03 6.78 7.77
C LYS A 108 5.10 7.37 8.84
N ALA A 109 3.78 7.37 8.61
CA ALA A 109 2.78 7.98 9.49
C ALA A 109 2.44 7.23 10.79
#